data_AF-A0A256ZQQ8-F1
#
_entry.id   AF-A0A256ZQQ8-F1
#
_cell.length_a   1.000
_cell.length_b   1.000
_cell.length_c   1.000
_cell.angle_alpha   90.00
_cell.angle_beta   90.00
_cell.angle_gamma   90.00
#
_symmetry.space_group_name_H-M   'P 1'
#
loop_
_entity.id
_entity.type
_entity.pdbx_description
1 polymer ?
#
loop_
_entity_poly.entity_id
_entity_poly.type
_entity_poly.pdbx_seq_one_letter_code
_entity_poly.pdbx_strand_id
1 'polypeptide(L)'
;NSLHRTGHPDPEEYSEYIFSSGELPSDSYLRGLDVSNDGEYFAAGFISRTYTNSTLVYFKEGSVLWSSKLQEYVILDVRISGDGNVVAVSAYKPGNEVVSSY
;
A
#
# COMPACT_ATOMS: atom_id res chain seq x y z
N ASN A 1 4.10 26.37 14.74
CA ASN A 1 5.37 25.64 14.62
C ASN A 1 5.20 24.43 13.72
N SER A 2 5.29 24.65 12.41
CA SER A 2 5.50 23.56 11.45
C SER A 2 7.00 23.52 11.18
N LEU A 3 7.65 22.39 11.44
CA LEU A 3 9.04 22.16 11.08
C LEU A 3 9.10 21.93 9.56
N HIS A 4 9.10 22.99 8.76
CA HIS A 4 9.61 22.88 7.41
C HIS A 4 11.13 22.72 7.49
N ARG A 5 11.62 21.49 7.34
CA ARG A 5 13.06 21.22 7.15
C ARG A 5 13.45 21.69 5.75
N THR A 6 13.84 22.96 5.64
CA THR A 6 14.43 23.55 4.43
C THR A 6 15.94 23.31 4.45
N GLY A 7 16.35 22.09 4.17
CA GLY A 7 17.73 21.72 3.89
C GLY A 7 17.72 20.70 2.76
N HIS A 8 18.69 20.74 1.85
CA HIS A 8 18.86 19.70 0.83
C HIS A 8 18.98 18.37 1.60
N PRO A 9 17.97 17.48 1.53
CA PRO A 9 17.95 16.28 2.34
C PRO A 9 19.17 15.45 1.95
N ASP A 10 19.97 15.05 2.92
CA ASP A 10 21.04 14.07 2.70
C ASP A 10 20.36 12.79 2.18
N PRO A 11 20.67 12.33 0.96
CA PRO A 11 19.98 11.18 0.37
C PRO A 11 20.16 9.89 1.19
N GLU A 12 21.17 9.82 2.06
CA GLU A 12 21.39 8.68 2.96
C GLU A 12 20.54 8.76 4.24
N GLU A 13 20.05 9.95 4.62
CA GLU A 13 19.30 10.18 5.87
C GLU A 13 17.80 9.82 5.76
N TYR A 14 17.27 9.56 4.55
CA TYR A 14 15.82 9.34 4.33
C TYR A 14 15.43 7.94 3.86
N SER A 15 16.35 6.98 3.84
CA SER A 15 15.98 5.58 3.54
C SER A 15 15.64 4.77 4.80
N GLU A 16 14.87 5.36 5.72
CA GLU A 16 14.10 4.53 6.64
C GLU A 16 13.01 3.85 5.82
N TYR A 17 13.32 2.66 5.32
CA TYR A 17 12.30 1.82 4.73
C TYR A 17 11.29 1.50 5.84
N ILE A 18 10.07 2.00 5.69
CA ILE A 18 8.92 1.60 6.54
C ILE A 18 8.75 0.06 6.52
N PHE A 19 9.32 -0.59 5.50
CA PHE A 19 9.33 -2.03 5.32
C PHE A 19 10.75 -2.59 5.35
N SER A 20 11.05 -3.50 6.26
CA SER A 20 12.18 -4.40 6.01
C SER A 20 11.86 -5.26 4.78
N SER A 21 12.83 -5.53 3.91
CA SER A 21 12.61 -6.25 2.64
C SER A 21 12.02 -7.66 2.81
N GLY A 22 11.99 -8.20 4.04
CA GLY A 22 11.42 -9.50 4.39
C GLY A 22 9.95 -9.48 4.82
N GLU A 23 9.35 -8.32 5.07
CA GLU A 23 7.95 -8.20 5.54
C GLU A 23 6.96 -7.93 4.41
N LEU A 24 7.45 -7.52 3.24
CA LEU A 24 6.62 -7.36 2.05
C LEU A 24 6.30 -8.72 1.44
N PRO A 25 5.11 -8.90 0.83
CA PRO A 25 4.85 -10.08 0.03
C PRO A 25 5.94 -10.16 -1.05
N SER A 26 6.77 -11.21 -0.99
CA SER A 26 7.77 -11.46 -2.00
C SER A 26 7.09 -11.53 -3.36
N ASP A 27 7.65 -10.84 -4.36
CA ASP A 27 7.11 -10.77 -5.72
C ASP A 27 5.82 -9.94 -5.89
N SER A 28 5.75 -8.75 -5.27
CA SER A 28 4.65 -7.79 -5.42
C SER A 28 5.10 -6.35 -5.71
N TYR A 29 4.27 -5.57 -6.38
CA TYR A 29 4.46 -4.14 -6.63
C TYR A 29 3.62 -3.30 -5.67
N LEU A 30 4.18 -2.24 -5.10
CA LEU A 30 3.41 -1.22 -4.43
C LEU A 30 2.53 -0.50 -5.46
N ARG A 31 1.22 -0.47 -5.22
CA ARG A 31 0.23 0.13 -6.11
C ARG A 31 -0.33 1.44 -5.58
N GLY A 32 -0.59 1.49 -4.29
CA GLY A 32 -1.18 2.64 -3.61
C GLY A 32 -0.59 2.80 -2.23
N LEU A 33 -0.40 4.04 -1.81
CA LEU A 33 0.05 4.43 -0.48
C LEU A 33 -0.64 5.73 -0.11
N ASP A 34 -1.19 5.80 1.10
CA ASP A 34 -1.77 7.03 1.66
C ASP A 34 -1.50 7.12 3.16
N VAL A 35 -1.57 8.34 3.70
CA VAL A 35 -1.24 8.67 5.10
C VAL A 35 -2.31 9.55 5.74
N SER A 36 -2.59 9.33 7.03
CA SER A 36 -3.49 10.17 7.81
C SER A 36 -2.92 11.59 8.00
N ASN A 37 -3.76 12.53 8.42
CA ASN A 37 -3.35 13.93 8.56
C ASN A 37 -2.27 14.15 9.64
N ASP A 38 -2.25 13.29 10.66
CA ASP A 38 -1.25 13.31 11.74
C ASP A 38 0.05 12.59 11.36
N GLY A 39 0.08 11.89 10.23
CA GLY A 39 1.25 11.11 9.81
C GLY A 39 1.46 9.83 10.61
N GLU A 40 0.56 9.46 11.52
CA GLU A 40 0.74 8.27 12.37
C GLU A 40 0.30 6.99 11.67
N TYR A 41 -0.74 7.06 10.84
CA TYR A 41 -1.34 5.92 10.17
C TYR A 41 -1.07 5.91 8.67
N PHE A 42 -0.76 4.72 8.16
CA PHE A 42 -0.46 4.51 6.75
C PHE A 42 -1.28 3.34 6.21
N ALA A 43 -1.70 3.43 4.95
CA ALA A 43 -2.32 2.32 4.23
C ALA A 43 -1.58 2.07 2.92
N ALA A 44 -1.17 0.83 2.68
CA ALA A 44 -0.45 0.44 1.47
C ALA A 44 -1.13 -0.74 0.78
N GLY A 45 -1.32 -0.62 -0.53
CA GLY A 45 -1.84 -1.68 -1.39
C GLY A 45 -0.73 -2.23 -2.28
N PHE A 46 -0.60 -3.55 -2.30
CA PHE A 46 0.37 -4.29 -3.11
C PHE A 46 -0.36 -5.20 -4.09
N ILE A 47 0.15 -5.36 -5.31
CA ILE A 47 -0.36 -6.31 -6.29
C ILE A 47 0.72 -7.35 -6.61
N SER A 48 0.36 -8.62 -6.73
CA SER A 48 1.28 -9.65 -7.21
C SER A 48 1.77 -9.37 -8.63
N ARG A 49 2.96 -9.84 -9.01
CA ARG A 49 3.47 -9.66 -10.38
C ARG A 49 2.57 -10.23 -11.48
N THR A 50 1.78 -11.24 -11.14
CA THR A 50 0.81 -11.87 -12.04
C THR A 50 -0.47 -11.05 -12.22
N TYR A 51 -0.66 -9.96 -11.47
CA TYR A 51 -1.89 -9.16 -11.47
C TYR A 51 -3.15 -9.99 -11.20
N THR A 52 -3.03 -10.99 -10.31
CA THR A 52 -4.15 -11.86 -9.93
C THR A 52 -4.58 -11.67 -8.49
N ASN A 53 -3.70 -11.14 -7.62
CA ASN A 53 -3.98 -10.98 -6.20
C ASN A 53 -3.41 -9.66 -5.70
N SER A 54 -4.02 -9.13 -4.64
CA SER A 54 -3.51 -7.96 -3.93
C SER A 54 -3.45 -8.18 -2.43
N THR A 55 -2.61 -7.40 -1.77
CA THR A 55 -2.54 -7.32 -0.31
C THR A 55 -2.72 -5.87 0.12
N LEU A 56 -3.65 -5.62 1.02
CA LEU A 56 -3.81 -4.34 1.70
C LEU A 56 -3.17 -4.45 3.07
N VAL A 57 -2.37 -3.47 3.46
CA VAL A 57 -1.72 -3.44 4.77
C VAL A 57 -1.94 -2.06 5.39
N TYR A 58 -2.19 -2.06 6.69
CA TYR A 58 -2.42 -0.87 7.49
C TYR A 58 -1.44 -0.82 8.64
N PHE A 59 -0.82 0.34 8.83
CA PHE A 59 0.28 0.55 9.76
C PHE A 59 -0.01 1.71 10.68
N LYS A 60 0.62 1.66 11.85
CA LYS A 60 0.83 2.81 12.72
C LYS A 60 2.30 2.85 13.13
N GLU A 61 2.97 3.98 12.91
CA GLU A 61 4.35 4.22 13.40
C GLU A 61 5.32 3.07 13.05
N GLY A 62 5.25 2.55 11.81
CA GLY A 62 6.10 1.44 11.34
C GLY A 62 5.66 0.04 11.78
N SER A 63 4.61 -0.09 12.60
CA SER A 63 4.05 -1.39 13.01
C SER A 63 2.82 -1.74 12.18
N VAL A 64 2.76 -2.96 11.65
CA VAL A 64 1.55 -3.49 10.99
C VAL A 64 0.45 -3.67 12.03
N LEU A 65 -0.65 -2.94 11.87
CA LEU A 65 -1.86 -3.13 12.68
C LEU A 65 -2.72 -4.27 12.13
N TRP A 66 -2.90 -4.32 10.81
CA TRP A 66 -3.57 -5.43 10.14
C TRP A 66 -3.15 -5.55 8.67
N SER A 67 -3.42 -6.72 8.10
CA SER A 67 -3.29 -6.96 6.66
C SER A 67 -4.46 -7.79 6.14
N SER A 68 -4.81 -7.59 4.88
CA SER A 68 -5.88 -8.33 4.20
C SER A 68 -5.45 -8.74 2.81
N LYS A 69 -5.67 -10.01 2.48
CA LYS A 69 -5.42 -10.55 1.13
C LYS A 69 -6.71 -10.44 0.31
N LEU A 70 -6.65 -9.69 -0.78
CA LEU A 70 -7.72 -9.56 -1.75
C LEU A 70 -7.45 -10.56 -2.88
N GLN A 71 -7.91 -11.80 -2.68
CA GLN A 71 -7.75 -12.87 -3.66
C GLN A 71 -8.59 -12.60 -4.90
N GLU A 72 -8.02 -12.81 -6.09
CA GLU A 72 -8.67 -12.56 -7.38
C GLU A 72 -9.03 -11.08 -7.62
N TYR A 73 -8.51 -10.16 -6.82
CA TYR A 73 -8.71 -8.72 -7.00
C TYR A 73 -7.37 -8.00 -7.17
N VAL A 74 -7.39 -7.01 -8.07
CA VAL A 74 -6.29 -6.10 -8.33
C VAL A 74 -6.67 -4.73 -7.78
N ILE A 75 -5.89 -4.23 -6.82
CA ILE A 75 -6.05 -2.87 -6.28
C ILE A 75 -5.75 -1.85 -7.37
N LEU A 76 -6.54 -0.78 -7.42
CA LEU A 76 -6.33 0.37 -8.30
C LEU A 76 -5.83 1.58 -7.52
N ASP A 77 -6.38 1.82 -6.34
CA ASP A 77 -6.03 2.93 -5.46
C ASP A 77 -6.34 2.59 -3.99
N VAL A 78 -5.64 3.26 -3.08
CA VAL A 78 -5.83 3.16 -1.62
C VAL A 78 -5.90 4.59 -1.07
N ARG A 79 -6.89 4.84 -0.22
CA ARG A 79 -7.04 6.11 0.52
C ARG A 79 -7.28 5.86 1.99
N ILE A 80 -6.78 6.75 2.83
CA ILE A 80 -7.04 6.75 4.27
C ILE A 80 -7.77 8.04 4.66
N SER A 81 -8.69 7.97 5.60
CA SER A 81 -9.31 9.16 6.18
C SER A 81 -8.29 9.96 6.99
N GLY A 82 -8.54 11.27 7.12
CA GLY A 82 -7.62 12.16 7.85
C GLY A 82 -7.39 11.76 9.31
N ASP A 83 -8.36 11.07 9.94
CA ASP A 83 -8.28 10.54 11.31
C ASP A 83 -7.76 9.08 11.39
N GLY A 84 -7.39 8.47 10.25
CA GLY A 84 -6.92 7.09 10.16
C GLY A 84 -8.00 6.01 10.30
N ASN A 85 -9.22 6.36 10.72
CA ASN A 85 -10.22 5.35 11.09
C ASN A 85 -10.83 4.57 9.91
N VAL A 86 -10.68 5.06 8.68
CA VAL A 86 -11.25 4.45 7.47
C VAL A 86 -10.18 4.30 6.40
N VAL A 87 -10.11 3.10 5.81
CA VAL A 87 -9.32 2.84 4.60
C VAL A 87 -10.28 2.51 3.46
N ALA A 88 -10.26 3.30 2.39
CA ALA A 88 -11.02 3.06 1.17
C ALA A 88 -10.11 2.45 0.10
N VAL A 89 -10.61 1.41 -0.57
CA VAL A 89 -9.86 0.70 -1.61
C VAL A 89 -10.75 0.54 -2.83
N SER A 90 -10.22 0.94 -3.98
CA SER A 90 -10.81 0.56 -5.26
C SER A 90 -10.05 -0.63 -5.82
N ALA A 91 -10.79 -1.63 -6.31
CA ALA A 91 -10.22 -2.84 -6.88
C ALA A 91 -11.14 -3.40 -7.97
N TYR A 92 -10.58 -4.19 -8.88
CA TYR A 92 -11.34 -4.94 -9.87
C TYR A 92 -10.95 -6.41 -9.83
N LYS A 93 -11.89 -7.29 -10.17
CA LYS A 93 -11.60 -8.68 -10.45
C LYS A 93 -11.22 -8.80 -11.92
N PRO A 94 -10.00 -9.27 -12.26
CA PRO A 94 -9.67 -9.55 -13.66
C PRO A 94 -10.72 -10.51 -14.23
N GLY A 95 -11.26 -10.20 -15.40
CA GLY A 95 -12.16 -11.11 -16.09
C GLY A 95 -11.41 -12.40 -16.43
N ASN A 96 -12.09 -13.54 -16.30
CA ASN A 96 -11.58 -14.79 -16.86
C ASN A 96 -11.38 -14.56 -18.37
N GLU A 97 -10.24 -14.93 -18.93
CA GLU A 97 -10.15 -15.04 -20.40
C GLU A 97 -11.33 -15.89 -20.86
N VAL A 98 -12.20 -15.30 -21.70
CA VAL A 98 -13.17 -16.09 -22.43
C VAL A 98 -12.35 -16.93 -23.41
N VAL A 99 -12.02 -18.15 -23.02
CA VAL A 99 -11.53 -19.16 -23.96
C VAL A 99 -12.68 -19.40 -24.92
N SER A 100 -12.68 -18.65 -26.02
CA SER A 100 -13.58 -18.90 -27.14
C SER A 100 -13.12 -20.20 -27.79
N SER A 101 -13.73 -21.32 -27.41
CA SER A 101 -13.61 -22.57 -28.16
C SER A 101 -14.44 -22.44 -29.43
N TYR A 102 -13.75 -22.38 -30.58
CA TYR A 102 -14.34 -22.60 -31.91
C TYR A 102 -14.53 -24.10 -32.16
#